data_AF-A0A7X5N603-F1
#
_entry.id   AF-A0A7X5N603-F1
#
_cell.length_a   1.000
_cell.length_b   1.000
_cell.length_c   1.000
_cell.angle_alpha   90.00
_cell.angle_beta   90.00
_cell.angle_gamma   90.00
#
_symmetry.space_group_name_H-M   'P 1'
#
loop_
_entity.id
_entity.type
_entity.pdbx_description
1 polymer ?
#
loop_
_entity_poly.entity_id
_entity_poly.type
_entity_poly.pdbx_seq_one_letter_code
_entity_poly.pdbx_strand_id
1 'polypeptide(L)' 'KVYELDDYLPNLPLKNAHREHMPKDILKTVRRGLGMVDRFVVSTPALAEAFAGLHGDIRVAENRLPPHWWEHLPARSER' A
#
# COMPACT_ATOMS: atom_id res chain seq x y z
N LYS A 1 0.35 6.07 16.95
CA LYS A 1 -0.62 5.70 15.90
C LYS A 1 0.13 5.39 14.62
N VAL A 2 -0.25 4.32 13.91
CA VAL A 2 0.37 3.87 12.66
C VAL A 2 -0.65 4.02 11.53
N TYR A 3 -0.21 4.52 10.38
CA TYR A 3 -0.97 4.52 9.14
C TYR A 3 -0.37 3.50 8.18
N GLU A 4 -1.18 2.71 7.48
CA GLU A 4 -0.72 1.70 6.52
C GLU A 4 -1.31 1.97 5.13
N LEU A 5 -0.52 1.71 4.08
CA LEU A 5 -0.98 1.81 2.69
C LEU A 5 -0.29 0.78 1.78
N ASP A 6 -1.11 -0.08 1.17
CA ASP A 6 -0.65 -1.15 0.29
C ASP A 6 -0.61 -0.79 -1.19
N ASP A 7 -1.51 0.08 -1.63
CA ASP A 7 -1.71 0.40 -3.05
C ASP A 7 -1.38 1.85 -3.38
N TYR A 8 -0.88 2.06 -4.59
CA TYR A 8 -0.70 3.40 -5.12
C TYR A 8 -2.04 3.97 -5.60
N LEU A 9 -2.64 4.78 -4.74
CA LEU A 9 -3.93 5.44 -4.97
C LEU A 9 -3.90 6.61 -5.99
N PRO A 10 -2.82 7.39 -6.10
CA PRO A 10 -2.77 8.49 -7.07
C PRO A 10 -2.76 7.95 -8.51
N ASN A 11 -3.49 8.61 -9.42
CA ASN A 11 -3.51 8.26 -10.85
C ASN A 11 -3.96 6.82 -11.14
N LEU A 12 -4.87 6.26 -10.35
CA LEU A 12 -5.49 4.96 -10.61
C LEU A 12 -5.90 4.82 -12.09
N PRO A 13 -5.54 3.73 -12.79
CA PRO A 13 -5.88 3.54 -14.19
C PRO A 13 -7.38 3.69 -14.45
N LEU A 14 -7.75 4.20 -15.64
CA LEU A 14 -9.15 4.42 -16.02
C LEU A 14 -10.02 3.15 -15.92
N LYS A 15 -9.41 1.96 -16.08
CA LYS A 15 -10.09 0.66 -16.04
C LYS A 15 -10.04 -0.01 -14.65
N ASN A 16 -9.53 0.67 -13.62
CA ASN A 16 -9.46 0.08 -12.28
C ASN A 16 -10.87 -0.06 -11.68
N ALA A 17 -11.24 -1.27 -11.25
CA ALA A 17 -12.56 -1.59 -10.70
C ALA A 17 -12.94 -0.76 -9.45
N HIS A 18 -11.95 -0.28 -8.70
CA HIS A 18 -12.17 0.51 -7.48
C HIS A 18 -12.24 2.02 -7.75
N ARG A 19 -12.04 2.48 -9.00
CA ARG A 19 -12.01 3.91 -9.34
C ARG A 19 -13.33 4.62 -9.05
N GLU A 20 -14.47 3.98 -9.32
CA GLU A 20 -15.80 4.58 -9.11
C GLU A 20 -16.09 4.86 -7.63
N HIS A 21 -15.50 4.08 -6.74
CA HIS A 21 -15.66 4.21 -5.29
C HIS A 21 -14.56 5.09 -4.67
N MET A 22 -13.58 5.54 -5.46
CA MET A 22 -12.44 6.29 -4.97
C MET A 22 -12.80 7.77 -4.78
N PRO A 23 -12.64 8.34 -3.57
CA PRO A 23 -12.85 9.77 -3.37
C PRO A 23 -11.87 10.58 -4.23
N LYS A 24 -12.37 11.60 -4.93
CA LYS A 24 -11.55 12.49 -5.78
C LYS A 24 -10.43 13.20 -5.00
N ASP A 25 -10.58 13.31 -3.68
CA ASP A 25 -9.69 13.99 -2.76
C ASP A 25 -8.83 13.02 -1.93
N ILE A 26 -8.68 11.76 -2.35
CA ILE A 26 -7.93 10.74 -1.60
C ILE A 26 -6.53 11.21 -1.17
N LEU A 27 -5.81 11.91 -2.05
CA LEU A 27 -4.49 12.47 -1.74
C LEU A 27 -4.52 13.49 -0.61
N LYS A 28 -5.58 14.30 -0.54
CA LYS A 28 -5.77 15.29 0.53
C LYS A 28 -6.07 14.58 1.86
N THR A 29 -6.90 13.54 1.81
CA THR A 29 -7.23 12.72 2.99
C THR A 29 -6.01 11.97 3.51
N VAL A 30 -5.22 11.36 2.62
CA VAL A 30 -3.95 10.69 2.98
C VAL A 30 -3.00 11.70 3.63
N ARG A 31 -2.74 12.86 3.01
CA ARG A 31 -1.87 13.90 3.60
C ARG A 31 -2.32 14.33 4.99
N ARG A 32 -3.62 14.53 5.19
CA ARG A 32 -4.18 14.89 6.50
C ARG A 32 -3.96 13.77 7.52
N GLY A 33 -4.19 12.52 7.14
CA GLY A 33 -3.98 11.36 8.00
C GLY A 33 -2.51 11.19 8.40
N LEU A 34 -1.60 11.36 7.44
CA LEU A 34 -0.15 11.28 7.69
C LEU A 34 0.33 12.34 8.68
N GLY A 35 -0.25 13.55 8.69
CA GLY A 35 0.05 14.57 9.70
C GLY A 35 -0.40 14.24 11.13
N MET A 36 -1.08 13.11 11.36
CA MET A 36 -1.67 12.71 12.65
C MET A 36 -1.12 11.38 13.20
N VAL A 37 -0.11 10.80 12.55
CA VAL A 37 0.47 9.51 12.93
C VAL A 37 1.95 9.65 13.25
N ASP A 38 2.48 8.68 13.99
CA ASP A 38 3.90 8.65 14.37
C ASP A 38 4.73 7.93 13.30
N ARG A 39 4.10 7.05 12.52
CA ARG A 39 4.75 6.24 11.48
C ARG A 39 3.80 5.96 10.33
N PHE A 40 4.36 5.95 9.14
CA PHE A 40 3.70 5.51 7.92
C PHE A 40 4.33 4.21 7.43
N VAL A 41 3.52 3.18 7.19
CA VAL A 41 3.97 1.86 6.74
C VAL A 41 3.43 1.59 5.33
N VAL A 42 4.29 1.09 4.44
CA VAL A 42 3.96 0.76 3.06
C VAL A 42 4.50 -0.61 2.67
N SER A 43 3.89 -1.24 1.66
CA SER A 43 4.22 -2.62 1.25
C SER A 43 5.46 -2.75 0.36
N THR A 44 5.95 -1.65 -0.24
CA THR A 44 7.07 -1.69 -1.18
C THR A 44 7.99 -0.46 -1.08
N PRO A 45 9.28 -0.58 -1.49
CA PRO A 45 10.18 0.58 -1.58
C PRO A 45 9.67 1.67 -2.54
N ALA A 46 9.05 1.28 -3.67
CA ALA A 46 8.51 2.23 -4.64
C ALA A 46 7.40 3.11 -4.05
N LEU A 47 6.56 2.56 -3.17
CA LEU A 47 5.59 3.34 -2.41
C LEU A 47 6.30 4.29 -1.44
N ALA A 48 7.33 3.83 -0.72
CA ALA A 48 8.05 4.70 0.20
C ALA A 48 8.67 5.92 -0.52
N GLU A 49 9.23 5.70 -1.71
CA GLU A 49 9.74 6.77 -2.57
C GLU A 49 8.63 7.73 -3.02
N ALA A 50 7.50 7.20 -3.51
CA ALA A 50 6.36 8.00 -3.94
C ALA A 50 5.78 8.90 -2.84
N PHE A 51 5.96 8.53 -1.57
CA PHE A 51 5.48 9.25 -0.40
C PHE A 51 6.57 9.95 0.43
N ALA A 52 7.85 9.94 0.01
CA ALA A 52 8.99 10.44 0.80
C ALA A 52 8.84 11.89 1.30
N GLY A 53 8.08 12.73 0.61
CA GLY A 53 7.81 14.11 1.01
C GLY A 53 6.60 14.30 1.93
N LEU A 54 5.89 13.22 2.31
CA LEU A 54 4.59 13.29 2.99
C LEU A 54 4.62 12.82 4.45
N HIS A 55 5.67 12.13 4.89
CA HIS A 55 5.85 11.73 6.29
C HIS A 55 7.34 11.56 6.63
N GLY A 56 7.74 11.90 7.87
CA GLY A 56 9.15 11.86 8.30
C GLY A 56 9.67 10.47 8.70
N ASP A 57 8.78 9.55 9.09
CA ASP A 57 9.11 8.14 9.39
C ASP A 57 8.28 7.21 8.50
N ILE A 58 8.86 6.77 7.36
CA ILE A 58 8.25 5.79 6.46
C ILE A 58 8.96 4.46 6.61
N ARG A 59 8.22 3.37 6.80
CA ARG A 59 8.75 2.00 6.89
C ARG A 59 8.17 1.13 5.79
N VAL A 60 9.02 0.31 5.19
CA VAL A 60 8.59 -0.74 4.27
C VAL A 60 8.35 -2.02 5.07
N ALA A 61 7.12 -2.52 5.05
CA ALA A 61 6.75 -3.82 5.57
C ALA A 61 6.14 -4.62 4.43
N GLU A 62 6.93 -5.50 3.81
CA GLU A 62 6.48 -6.20 2.62
C GLU A 62 5.37 -7.20 2.93
N ASN A 63 4.37 -7.26 2.04
CA ASN A 63 3.27 -8.21 2.17
C ASN A 63 3.80 -9.64 2.01
N ARG A 64 3.49 -10.49 2.99
CA ARG A 64 3.89 -11.89 3.05
C ARG A 64 2.68 -12.76 3.35
N LEU A 65 2.63 -13.92 2.71
CA LEU A 65 1.64 -14.94 3.02
C LEU A 65 2.13 -15.78 4.21
N PRO A 66 1.27 -16.11 5.18
CA PRO A 66 1.62 -17.02 6.26
C PRO A 66 2.02 -18.40 5.69
N PRO A 67 3.26 -18.88 5.84
CA PRO A 67 3.73 -20.07 5.13
C PRO A 67 2.87 -21.32 5.39
N HIS A 68 2.42 -21.50 6.64
CA HIS A 68 1.61 -22.64 7.07
C HIS A 68 0.23 -22.75 6.39
N TRP A 69 -0.31 -21.68 5.79
CA TRP A 69 -1.55 -21.76 5.00
C TRP A 69 -1.31 -22.28 3.58
N TRP A 70 -0.09 -22.14 3.08
CA TRP A 70 0.26 -22.36 1.67
C TRP A 70 1.23 -23.54 1.48
N GLU A 71 1.66 -24.19 2.57
CA GLU A 71 2.65 -25.28 2.54
C GLU A 71 2.19 -26.53 1.78
N HIS A 72 0.87 -26.76 1.68
CA HIS A 72 0.29 -27.91 1.00
C HIS A 72 0.00 -27.68 -0.49
N LEU A 73 0.28 -26.49 -1.02
CA LEU A 73 0.00 -26.23 -2.42
C LEU A 73 0.98 -27.00 -3.31
N PRO A 74 0.47 -27.70 -4.33
CA PRO A 74 1.33 -28.41 -5.26
C PRO A 74 2.25 -27.41 -5.95
N ALA A 75 3.53 -27.78 -6.09
CA ALA A 75 4.46 -27.01 -6.91
C ALA A 75 3.87 -26.84 -8.31
N ARG A 76 4.02 -25.64 -8.89
CA ARG A 76 3.57 -25.38 -10.25
C ARG A 76 4.25 -26.39 -11.17
N SER A 77 3.47 -27.23 -11.84
CA SER A 77 3.98 -28.06 -12.94
C SER A 77 4.48 -27.13 -14.02
N GLU A 78 5.79 -27.16 -14.29
CA GLU A 78 6.35 -26.54 -15.49
C GLU A 78 5.70 -27.22 -16.71
N ARG A 79 5.19 -26.42 -17.63
CA ARG A 79 4.79 -26.85 -18.98
C ARG A 79 5.74 -26.22 -19.97
#